data_AF-A0A8K0P003-F1
#
_entry.id   AF-A0A8K0P003-F1
#
_cell.length_a   1.000
_cell.length_b   1.000
_cell.length_c   1.000
_cell.angle_alpha   90.00
_cell.angle_beta   90.00
_cell.angle_gamma   90.00
#
_symmetry.space_group_name_H-M   'P 1'
#
loop_
_entity.id
_entity.type
_entity.pdbx_description
1 polymer ?
#
loop_
_entity_poly.entity_id
_entity_poly.type
_entity_poly.pdbx_seq_one_letter_code
_entity_poly.pdbx_strand_id
1 'polypeptide(L)'
;MFNIRDLTRLDDNALKELLNDDAKCDEMVKDMKEFKDLETEKEVLMASNKSLAEYNLSKEPELTEGKQRLAEISETASDVYKSVENKLAELKQRSGNLSVETTLALLQTAAAQTEEESENLAEKFLGGDLEVDSFLEQFAILRKLMHLRRVKADKMAEILTKRRPDHLKGSDSSFMPASLSPSAVGNTQPPIPTTGPMIYPPAGAQTPYPVGPITMPMPSSFGF
;
A
#
# COMPACT_ATOMS: atom_id res chain seq x y z
N MET A 1 54.47 34.20 -10.54
CA MET A 1 53.07 33.99 -10.99
C MET A 1 53.00 34.60 -12.37
N PHE A 2 53.05 33.78 -13.43
CA PHE A 2 53.22 34.27 -14.80
C PHE A 2 51.88 34.81 -15.32
N ASN A 3 51.85 36.03 -15.82
CA ASN A 3 50.70 36.73 -16.37
C ASN A 3 51.07 37.25 -17.78
N ILE A 4 50.10 37.71 -18.58
CA ILE A 4 50.39 38.36 -19.88
C ILE A 4 51.35 39.56 -19.72
N ARG A 5 51.38 40.14 -18.51
CA ARG A 5 52.33 41.18 -18.09
C ARG A 5 53.78 40.70 -17.91
N ASP A 6 54.04 39.40 -17.87
CA ASP A 6 55.39 38.87 -17.81
C ASP A 6 55.99 38.68 -19.21
N LEU A 7 55.15 38.59 -20.26
CA LEU A 7 55.61 38.66 -21.65
C LEU A 7 56.21 40.02 -22.02
N THR A 8 55.79 41.11 -21.37
CA THR A 8 56.35 42.45 -21.61
C THR A 8 57.74 42.64 -20.98
N ARG A 9 58.24 41.64 -20.24
CA ARG A 9 59.56 41.64 -19.60
C ARG A 9 60.58 40.76 -20.36
N LEU A 10 60.16 40.13 -21.47
CA LEU A 10 61.02 39.32 -22.32
C LEU A 10 61.60 40.17 -23.47
N ASP A 11 62.85 39.91 -23.84
CA ASP A 11 63.50 40.57 -24.98
C ASP A 11 62.96 40.05 -26.33
N ASP A 12 63.03 40.88 -27.38
CA ASP A 12 62.47 40.59 -28.72
C ASP A 12 62.89 39.23 -29.31
N ASN A 13 64.12 38.77 -29.03
CA ASN A 13 64.59 37.46 -29.47
C ASN A 13 63.91 36.31 -28.72
N ALA A 14 63.70 36.44 -27.41
CA ALA A 14 63.01 35.45 -26.60
C ALA A 14 61.50 35.40 -26.94
N LEU A 15 60.92 36.55 -27.31
CA LEU A 15 59.52 36.64 -27.75
C LEU A 15 59.33 36.00 -29.14
N LYS A 16 60.28 36.18 -30.06
CA LYS A 16 60.28 35.50 -31.37
C LYS A 16 60.48 34.00 -31.26
N GLU A 17 61.31 33.55 -30.32
CA GLU A 17 61.50 32.12 -30.06
C GLU A 17 60.23 31.49 -29.49
N LEU A 18 59.57 32.17 -28.54
CA LEU A 18 58.29 31.73 -27.98
C LEU A 18 57.18 31.70 -29.04
N LEU A 19 57.15 32.67 -29.97
CA LEU A 19 56.17 32.71 -31.07
C LEU A 19 56.38 31.60 -32.11
N ASN A 20 57.62 31.14 -32.29
CA ASN A 20 57.97 30.12 -33.28
C ASN A 20 57.99 28.69 -32.70
N ASP A 21 57.78 28.55 -31.39
CA ASP A 21 57.75 27.26 -30.69
C ASP A 21 56.45 27.12 -29.88
N ASP A 22 55.44 26.53 -30.51
CA ASP A 22 54.12 26.27 -29.91
C ASP A 22 54.23 25.41 -28.63
N ALA A 23 55.21 24.52 -28.53
CA ALA A 23 55.39 23.68 -27.34
C ALA A 23 55.80 24.51 -26.12
N LYS A 24 56.62 25.55 -26.33
CA LYS A 24 57.06 26.49 -25.29
C LYS A 24 55.91 27.41 -24.86
N CYS A 25 55.04 27.80 -25.80
CA CYS A 25 53.79 28.49 -25.49
C CYS A 25 52.84 27.63 -24.64
N ASP A 26 52.64 26.37 -25.02
CA ASP A 26 51.78 25.42 -24.29
C ASP A 26 52.31 25.12 -22.89
N GLU A 27 53.62 24.97 -22.72
CA GLU A 27 54.28 24.80 -21.42
C GLU A 27 54.02 26.03 -20.54
N MET A 28 54.17 27.23 -21.10
CA MET A 28 53.91 28.47 -20.38
C MET A 28 52.43 28.61 -19.96
N VAL A 29 51.48 28.20 -20.81
CA VAL A 29 50.04 28.19 -20.48
C VAL A 29 49.74 27.16 -19.39
N LYS A 30 50.33 25.96 -19.46
CA LYS A 30 50.20 24.94 -18.41
C LYS A 30 50.76 25.40 -17.08
N ASP A 31 51.75 26.29 -17.10
CA ASP A 31 52.34 26.87 -15.91
C ASP A 31 51.58 28.06 -15.31
N MET A 32 50.58 28.60 -16.02
CA MET A 32 49.70 29.64 -15.49
C MET A 32 48.89 29.10 -14.31
N LYS A 33 48.78 29.92 -13.25
CA LYS A 33 48.02 29.55 -12.05
C LYS A 33 46.56 29.27 -12.38
N GLU A 34 45.95 30.05 -13.26
CA GLU A 34 44.56 29.87 -13.69
C GLU A 34 44.32 28.51 -14.36
N PHE A 35 45.27 28.04 -15.19
CA PHE A 35 45.19 26.72 -15.82
C PHE A 35 45.39 25.59 -14.81
N LYS A 36 46.35 25.73 -13.89
CA LYS A 36 46.58 24.77 -12.80
C LYS A 36 45.36 24.67 -11.87
N ASP A 37 44.79 25.81 -11.47
CA ASP A 37 43.59 25.86 -10.65
C ASP A 37 42.42 25.14 -11.36
N LEU A 38 42.24 25.37 -12.67
CA LEU A 38 41.20 24.72 -13.47
C LEU A 38 41.43 23.20 -13.61
N GLU A 39 42.67 22.75 -13.80
CA GLU A 39 42.99 21.31 -13.85
C GLU A 39 42.70 20.65 -12.49
N THR A 40 43.03 21.32 -11.37
CA THR A 40 42.68 20.80 -10.03
C THR A 40 41.17 20.76 -9.80
N GLU A 41 40.42 21.75 -10.25
CA GLU A 41 38.96 21.76 -10.15
C GLU A 41 38.35 20.60 -10.97
N LYS A 42 38.85 20.38 -12.18
CA LYS A 42 38.45 19.24 -13.02
C LYS A 42 38.76 17.91 -12.33
N GLU A 43 39.94 17.73 -11.75
CA GLU A 43 40.29 16.51 -11.01
C GLU A 43 39.36 16.29 -9.82
N VAL A 44 39.05 17.34 -9.04
CA VAL A 44 38.12 17.28 -7.91
C VAL A 44 36.71 16.90 -8.38
N LEU A 45 36.21 17.50 -9.46
CA LEU A 45 34.90 17.18 -10.02
C LEU A 45 34.84 15.76 -10.57
N MET A 46 35.89 15.30 -11.25
CA MET A 46 35.98 13.92 -11.73
C MET A 46 36.00 12.92 -10.57
N ALA A 47 36.79 13.19 -9.53
CA ALA A 47 36.83 12.34 -8.34
C ALA A 47 35.47 12.31 -7.60
N SER A 48 34.82 13.47 -7.49
CA SER A 48 33.48 13.58 -6.88
C SER A 48 32.42 12.83 -7.69
N ASN A 49 32.38 13.04 -9.01
CA ASN A 49 31.43 12.34 -9.89
C ASN A 49 31.64 10.83 -9.85
N LYS A 50 32.90 10.38 -9.90
CA LYS A 50 33.25 8.96 -9.77
C LYS A 50 32.77 8.38 -8.44
N SER A 51 33.05 9.06 -7.33
CA SER A 51 32.61 8.62 -5.99
C SER A 51 31.08 8.52 -5.91
N LEU A 52 30.37 9.48 -6.50
CA LEU A 52 28.91 9.50 -6.52
C LEU A 52 28.34 8.36 -7.40
N ALA A 53 28.96 8.10 -8.55
CA ALA A 53 28.58 6.98 -9.41
C ALA A 53 28.81 5.63 -8.72
N GLU A 54 29.95 5.45 -8.06
CA GLU A 54 30.25 4.25 -7.27
C GLU A 54 29.26 4.07 -6.11
N TYR A 55 28.91 5.15 -5.41
CA TYR A 55 27.88 5.11 -4.37
C TYR A 55 26.51 4.73 -4.95
N ASN A 56 26.09 5.33 -6.06
CA ASN A 56 24.81 4.99 -6.71
C ASN A 56 24.76 3.53 -7.14
N LEU A 57 25.86 3.01 -7.73
CA LEU A 57 26.00 1.60 -8.08
C LEU A 57 25.95 0.70 -6.84
N SER A 58 26.53 1.14 -5.72
CA SER A 58 26.46 0.39 -4.45
C SER A 58 25.03 0.29 -3.88
N LYS A 59 24.12 1.19 -4.29
CA LYS A 59 22.71 1.20 -3.87
C LYS A 59 21.78 0.41 -4.78
N GLU A 60 22.20 0.13 -6.01
CA GLU A 60 21.45 -0.72 -6.94
C GLU A 60 21.07 -2.11 -6.38
N PRO A 61 21.96 -2.87 -5.71
CA PRO A 61 21.60 -4.19 -5.17
C PRO A 61 20.55 -4.08 -4.06
N GLU A 62 20.68 -3.12 -3.15
CA GLU A 62 19.72 -2.87 -2.06
C GLU A 62 18.34 -2.53 -2.62
N LEU A 63 18.29 -1.67 -3.65
CA LEU A 63 17.05 -1.29 -4.30
C LEU A 63 16.41 -2.46 -5.06
N THR A 64 17.23 -3.29 -5.71
CA THR A 64 16.77 -4.45 -6.47
C THR A 64 16.20 -5.52 -5.55
N GLU A 65 16.90 -5.83 -4.45
CA GLU A 65 16.42 -6.73 -3.41
C GLU A 65 15.12 -6.22 -2.78
N GLY A 66 15.07 -4.92 -2.45
CA GLY A 66 13.87 -4.30 -1.89
C GLY A 66 12.65 -4.38 -2.83
N LYS A 67 12.85 -4.14 -4.12
CA LYS A 67 11.81 -4.29 -5.15
C LYS A 67 11.34 -5.74 -5.29
N GLN A 68 12.28 -6.69 -5.29
CA GLN A 68 11.95 -8.11 -5.37
C GLN A 68 11.14 -8.55 -4.15
N ARG A 69 11.59 -8.23 -2.93
CA ARG A 69 10.87 -8.54 -1.70
C ARG A 69 9.48 -7.91 -1.69
N LEU A 70 9.34 -6.66 -2.15
CA LEU A 70 8.04 -6.01 -2.25
C LEU A 70 7.11 -6.74 -3.24
N ALA A 71 7.62 -7.15 -4.39
CA ALA A 71 6.86 -7.92 -5.37
C ALA A 71 6.38 -9.26 -4.77
N GLU A 72 7.26 -10.02 -4.13
CA GLU A 72 6.94 -11.28 -3.46
C GLU A 72 5.86 -11.09 -2.37
N ILE A 73 6.00 -10.07 -1.52
CA ILE A 73 5.01 -9.77 -0.49
C ILE A 73 3.67 -9.35 -1.11
N SER A 74 3.68 -8.57 -2.18
CA SER A 74 2.45 -8.14 -2.86
C SER A 74 1.71 -9.30 -3.51
N GLU A 75 2.44 -10.25 -4.10
CA GLU A 75 1.89 -11.46 -4.71
C GLU A 75 1.28 -12.38 -3.64
N THR A 76 2.03 -12.69 -2.59
CA THR A 76 1.54 -13.50 -1.47
C THR A 76 0.33 -12.88 -0.79
N ALA A 77 0.30 -11.55 -0.62
CA ALA A 77 -0.86 -10.84 -0.09
C ALA A 77 -2.08 -10.96 -1.03
N SER A 78 -1.88 -10.85 -2.35
CA SER A 78 -2.94 -11.06 -3.34
C SER A 78 -3.52 -12.47 -3.27
N ASP A 79 -2.67 -13.49 -3.14
CA ASP A 79 -3.10 -14.88 -3.07
C ASP A 79 -3.85 -15.19 -1.77
N VAL A 80 -3.37 -14.65 -0.64
CA VAL A 80 -4.08 -14.76 0.64
C VAL A 80 -5.45 -14.07 0.54
N TYR A 81 -5.52 -12.88 -0.07
CA TYR A 81 -6.77 -12.17 -0.27
C TYR A 81 -7.77 -13.00 -1.09
N LYS A 82 -7.34 -13.53 -2.24
CA LYS A 82 -8.17 -14.44 -3.06
C LYS A 82 -8.60 -15.69 -2.29
N SER A 83 -7.72 -16.28 -1.49
CA SER A 83 -8.05 -17.44 -0.66
C SER A 83 -9.14 -17.11 0.37
N VAL A 84 -9.06 -15.95 1.02
CA VAL A 84 -10.07 -15.48 1.97
C VAL A 84 -11.39 -15.20 1.26
N GLU A 85 -11.36 -14.53 0.11
CA GLU A 85 -12.54 -14.25 -0.70
C GLU A 85 -13.26 -15.54 -1.13
N ASN A 86 -12.51 -16.53 -1.61
CA ASN A 86 -13.05 -17.84 -1.97
C ASN A 86 -13.69 -18.54 -0.76
N LYS A 87 -13.01 -18.58 0.39
CA LYS A 87 -13.56 -19.17 1.62
C LYS A 87 -14.81 -18.45 2.10
N LEU A 88 -14.86 -17.13 1.95
CA LEU A 88 -16.03 -16.33 2.29
C LEU A 88 -17.19 -16.61 1.34
N ALA A 89 -16.92 -16.77 0.04
CA ALA A 89 -17.91 -17.17 -0.94
C ALA A 89 -18.47 -18.59 -0.66
N GLU A 90 -17.59 -19.56 -0.37
CA GLU A 90 -17.99 -20.93 0.02
C GLU A 90 -18.84 -20.93 1.31
N LEU A 91 -18.45 -20.14 2.31
CA LEU A 91 -19.23 -19.99 3.55
C LEU A 91 -20.62 -19.38 3.27
N LYS A 92 -20.70 -18.34 2.42
CA LYS A 92 -21.99 -17.76 2.02
C LYS A 92 -22.86 -18.77 1.27
N GLN A 93 -22.27 -19.53 0.35
CA GLN A 93 -22.97 -20.57 -0.40
C GLN A 93 -23.49 -21.67 0.54
N ARG A 94 -22.67 -22.14 1.49
CA ARG A 94 -23.03 -23.21 2.43
C ARG A 94 -24.01 -22.75 3.51
N SER A 95 -23.87 -21.52 4.00
CA SER A 95 -24.77 -20.94 5.00
C SER A 95 -26.17 -20.69 4.44
N GLY A 96 -26.33 -20.66 3.11
CA GLY A 96 -27.56 -20.21 2.46
C GLY A 96 -27.83 -18.74 2.74
N ASN A 97 -28.60 -18.09 1.88
CA ASN A 97 -28.95 -16.66 2.04
C ASN A 97 -29.92 -16.38 3.21
N LEU A 98 -30.16 -17.36 4.10
CA LEU A 98 -31.11 -17.24 5.19
C LEU A 98 -30.36 -16.90 6.47
N SER A 99 -30.50 -15.64 6.91
CA SER A 99 -30.07 -15.25 8.24
C SER A 99 -30.74 -16.16 9.29
N VAL A 100 -30.01 -16.46 10.36
CA VAL A 100 -30.55 -17.21 11.50
C VAL A 100 -31.79 -16.50 12.06
N GLU A 101 -31.83 -15.16 12.01
CA GLU A 101 -32.98 -14.35 12.41
C GLU A 101 -34.20 -14.56 11.48
N THR A 102 -33.97 -14.64 10.16
CA THR A 102 -35.02 -14.98 9.19
C THR A 102 -35.57 -16.38 9.44
N THR A 103 -34.69 -17.34 9.73
CA THR A 103 -35.09 -18.71 10.05
C THR A 103 -35.93 -18.77 11.33
N LEU A 104 -35.62 -17.93 12.32
CA LEU A 104 -36.39 -17.82 13.57
C LEU A 104 -37.80 -17.32 13.28
N ALA A 105 -37.90 -16.22 12.54
CA ALA A 105 -39.18 -15.62 12.19
C ALA A 105 -40.06 -16.62 11.42
N LEU A 106 -39.50 -17.32 10.42
CA LEU A 106 -40.23 -18.35 9.67
C LEU A 106 -40.72 -19.49 10.58
N LEU A 107 -39.90 -19.93 11.54
CA LEU A 107 -40.28 -20.99 12.46
C LEU A 107 -41.39 -20.57 13.44
N GLN A 108 -41.36 -19.32 13.91
CA GLN A 108 -42.43 -18.75 14.74
C GLN A 108 -43.74 -18.63 13.95
N THR A 109 -43.68 -18.14 12.71
CA THR A 109 -44.86 -18.08 11.82
C THR A 109 -45.43 -19.48 11.58
N ALA A 110 -44.57 -20.47 11.30
CA ALA A 110 -45.01 -21.84 11.10
C ALA A 110 -45.58 -22.49 12.37
N ALA A 111 -45.14 -22.07 13.56
CA ALA A 111 -45.72 -22.51 14.83
C ALA A 111 -47.12 -21.93 15.03
N ALA A 112 -47.28 -20.62 14.79
CA ALA A 112 -48.56 -19.91 14.86
C ALA A 112 -49.58 -20.46 13.85
N GLN A 113 -49.15 -20.74 12.61
CA GLN A 113 -50.01 -21.37 11.60
C GLN A 113 -50.52 -22.74 12.05
N THR A 114 -49.66 -23.60 12.63
CA THR A 114 -50.14 -24.88 13.16
C THR A 114 -51.02 -24.76 14.40
N GLU A 115 -50.86 -23.68 15.18
CA GLU A 115 -51.74 -23.39 16.30
C GLU A 115 -53.15 -23.05 15.77
N GLU A 116 -53.23 -22.12 14.80
CA GLU A 116 -54.47 -21.74 14.12
C GLU A 116 -55.14 -22.94 13.41
N GLU A 117 -54.37 -23.78 12.71
CA GLU A 117 -54.88 -25.02 12.10
C GLU A 117 -55.49 -25.97 13.16
N SER A 118 -54.86 -26.07 14.34
CA SER A 118 -55.37 -26.90 15.43
C SER A 118 -56.64 -26.31 16.05
N GLU A 119 -56.75 -24.99 16.13
CA GLU A 119 -57.95 -24.28 16.61
C GLU A 119 -59.11 -24.44 15.63
N ASN A 120 -58.87 -24.22 14.33
CA ASN A 120 -59.85 -24.45 13.28
C ASN A 120 -60.36 -25.90 13.27
N LEU A 121 -59.48 -26.88 13.51
CA LEU A 121 -59.89 -28.29 13.64
C LEU A 121 -60.77 -28.53 14.87
N ALA A 122 -60.45 -27.88 16.00
CA ALA A 122 -61.27 -27.95 17.20
C ALA A 122 -62.65 -27.31 16.98
N GLU A 123 -62.72 -26.16 16.31
CA GLU A 123 -64.00 -25.51 15.97
C GLU A 123 -64.89 -26.41 15.10
N LYS A 124 -64.33 -27.06 14.07
CA LYS A 124 -65.07 -28.03 13.23
C LYS A 124 -65.62 -29.20 14.03
N PHE A 125 -64.83 -29.72 14.97
CA PHE A 125 -65.29 -30.79 15.87
C PHE A 125 -66.44 -30.32 16.77
N LEU A 126 -66.34 -29.12 17.38
CA LEU A 126 -67.42 -28.53 18.17
C LEU A 126 -68.67 -28.22 17.33
N GLY A 127 -68.49 -27.92 16.04
CA GLY A 127 -69.57 -27.72 15.07
C GLY A 127 -70.27 -29.01 14.64
N GLY A 128 -69.73 -30.18 14.98
CA GLY A 128 -70.27 -31.49 14.58
C GLY A 128 -69.88 -31.93 13.16
N ASP A 129 -68.98 -31.21 12.50
CA ASP A 129 -68.52 -31.50 11.14
C ASP A 129 -67.44 -32.61 11.09
N LEU A 130 -67.00 -33.11 12.26
CA LEU A 130 -65.91 -34.06 12.38
C LEU A 130 -66.20 -35.14 13.44
N GLU A 131 -65.92 -36.39 13.12
CA GLU A 131 -66.06 -37.52 14.05
C GLU A 131 -64.93 -37.53 15.10
N VAL A 132 -65.23 -38.09 16.29
CA VAL A 132 -64.31 -38.09 17.45
C VAL A 132 -62.97 -38.75 17.13
N ASP A 133 -62.98 -39.92 16.49
CA ASP A 133 -61.74 -40.66 16.22
C ASP A 133 -60.83 -39.90 15.24
N SER A 134 -61.43 -39.29 14.20
CA SER A 134 -60.73 -38.45 13.23
C SER A 134 -60.17 -37.17 13.87
N PHE A 135 -60.92 -36.57 14.81
CA PHE A 135 -60.46 -35.40 15.56
C PHE A 135 -59.23 -35.74 16.40
N LEU A 136 -59.31 -36.82 17.19
CA LEU A 136 -58.23 -37.21 18.10
C LEU A 136 -56.93 -37.51 17.33
N GLU A 137 -57.03 -38.20 16.20
CA GLU A 137 -55.86 -38.51 15.37
C GLU A 137 -55.20 -37.22 14.81
N GLN A 138 -55.98 -36.36 14.15
CA GLN A 138 -55.45 -35.15 13.51
C GLN A 138 -55.01 -34.08 14.52
N PHE A 139 -55.80 -33.85 15.57
CA PHE A 139 -55.53 -32.83 16.57
C PHE A 139 -54.27 -33.15 17.39
N ALA A 140 -54.08 -34.43 17.76
CA ALA A 140 -52.88 -34.85 18.48
C ALA A 140 -51.62 -34.65 17.63
N ILE A 141 -51.67 -34.94 16.33
CA ILE A 141 -50.56 -34.72 15.39
C ILE A 141 -50.24 -33.22 15.28
N LEU A 142 -51.26 -32.37 15.05
CA LEU A 142 -51.08 -30.92 14.92
C LEU A 142 -50.53 -30.29 16.20
N ARG A 143 -51.10 -30.62 17.37
CA ARG A 143 -50.62 -30.11 18.66
C ARG A 143 -49.19 -30.54 18.97
N LYS A 144 -48.84 -31.80 18.68
CA LYS A 144 -47.46 -32.27 18.83
C LYS A 144 -46.51 -31.49 17.93
N LEU A 145 -46.89 -31.25 16.67
CA LEU A 145 -46.08 -30.48 15.72
C LEU A 145 -45.92 -29.01 16.15
N MET A 146 -47.02 -28.36 16.57
CA MET A 146 -47.02 -26.98 17.08
C MET A 146 -46.08 -26.84 18.28
N HIS A 147 -46.23 -27.69 19.30
CA HIS A 147 -45.38 -27.63 20.49
C HIS A 147 -43.91 -27.87 20.16
N LEU A 148 -43.62 -28.80 19.24
CA LEU A 148 -42.25 -29.06 18.77
C LEU A 148 -41.65 -27.85 18.04
N ARG A 149 -42.42 -27.16 17.19
CA ARG A 149 -41.99 -25.93 16.52
C ARG A 149 -41.76 -24.80 17.53
N ARG A 150 -42.66 -24.63 18.51
CA ARG A 150 -42.54 -23.61 19.57
C ARG A 150 -41.28 -23.81 20.39
N VAL A 151 -41.04 -25.03 20.88
CA VAL A 151 -39.83 -25.36 21.65
C VAL A 151 -38.55 -25.12 20.84
N LYS A 152 -38.55 -25.47 19.55
CA LYS A 152 -37.41 -25.19 18.66
C LYS A 152 -37.19 -23.69 18.47
N ALA A 153 -38.26 -22.91 18.30
CA ALA A 153 -38.17 -21.45 18.17
C ALA A 153 -37.64 -20.80 19.47
N ASP A 154 -38.18 -21.20 20.62
CA ASP A 154 -37.75 -20.73 21.94
C ASP A 154 -36.26 -21.03 22.17
N LYS A 155 -35.83 -22.25 21.85
CA LYS A 155 -34.43 -22.64 22.01
C LYS A 155 -33.50 -21.87 21.07
N MET A 156 -33.94 -21.60 19.85
CA MET A 156 -33.17 -20.81 18.91
C MET A 156 -33.08 -19.34 19.33
N ALA A 157 -34.16 -18.76 19.89
CA ALA A 157 -34.15 -17.43 20.48
C ALA A 157 -33.21 -17.33 21.68
N GLU A 158 -33.17 -18.36 22.54
CA GLU A 158 -32.22 -18.45 23.66
C GLU A 158 -30.76 -18.48 23.16
N ILE A 159 -30.46 -19.26 22.11
CA ILE A 159 -29.11 -19.33 21.53
C ILE A 159 -28.70 -17.97 20.94
N LEU A 160 -29.60 -17.28 20.24
CA LEU A 160 -29.33 -15.96 19.66
C LEU A 160 -29.10 -14.89 20.73
N THR A 161 -29.91 -14.90 21.80
CA THR A 161 -29.73 -13.97 22.93
C THR A 161 -28.47 -14.28 23.73
N LYS A 162 -28.11 -15.55 23.91
CA LYS A 162 -26.86 -15.99 24.57
C LYS A 162 -25.60 -15.83 23.72
N ARG A 163 -25.73 -15.64 22.40
CA ARG A 163 -24.62 -15.15 21.55
C ARG A 163 -24.44 -13.63 21.61
N ARG A 164 -25.40 -12.89 22.17
CA ARG A 164 -25.35 -11.43 22.35
C ARG A 164 -24.73 -10.89 23.67
N PRO A 165 -24.09 -11.66 24.58
CA PRO A 165 -23.24 -11.09 25.62
C PRO A 165 -21.76 -11.11 25.18
N ASP A 166 -21.03 -10.05 25.56
CA ASP A 166 -19.55 -9.90 25.50
C ASP A 166 -18.90 -9.15 24.31
N HIS A 167 -19.60 -8.23 23.64
CA HIS A 167 -18.93 -7.19 22.83
C HIS A 167 -19.26 -5.73 23.22
N LEU A 168 -20.04 -5.52 24.28
CA LEU A 168 -20.46 -4.16 24.70
C LEU A 168 -20.20 -3.85 26.18
N LYS A 169 -19.43 -4.67 26.89
CA LYS A 169 -18.95 -4.35 28.26
C LYS A 169 -17.42 -4.39 28.32
N GLY A 170 -16.85 -3.23 28.06
CA GLY A 170 -15.44 -2.86 28.13
C GLY A 170 -15.31 -1.53 27.42
N SER A 171 -15.86 -0.44 27.97
CA SER A 171 -15.15 0.41 28.93
C SER A 171 -13.74 0.71 28.44
N ASP A 172 -13.61 1.83 27.74
CA ASP A 172 -12.45 2.73 27.77
C ASP A 172 -11.07 2.07 27.74
N SER A 173 -10.56 1.87 26.53
CA SER A 173 -9.16 2.18 26.27
C SER A 173 -9.07 2.67 24.84
N SER A 174 -8.86 3.97 24.71
CA SER A 174 -8.53 4.67 23.47
C SER A 174 -7.26 4.08 22.87
N PHE A 175 -7.37 3.02 22.07
CA PHE A 175 -6.34 2.64 21.12
C PHE A 175 -6.60 3.41 19.82
N MET A 176 -6.31 4.70 19.88
CA MET A 176 -5.91 5.42 18.67
C MET A 176 -4.64 4.72 18.17
N PRO A 177 -4.58 4.19 16.94
CA PRO A 177 -3.28 3.99 16.34
C PRO A 177 -2.69 5.39 16.21
N ALA A 178 -1.68 5.69 17.02
CA ALA A 178 -0.89 6.88 16.83
C ALA A 178 -0.50 6.89 15.35
N SER A 179 -0.97 7.91 14.62
CA SER A 179 -0.37 8.29 13.36
C SER A 179 1.08 8.59 13.70
N LEU A 180 1.94 7.60 13.50
CA LEU A 180 3.38 7.77 13.50
C LEU A 180 3.68 8.61 12.26
N SER A 181 3.54 9.91 12.41
CA SER A 181 4.29 10.88 11.62
C SER A 181 5.75 10.44 11.73
N PRO A 182 6.44 10.09 10.63
CA PRO A 182 7.88 9.95 10.70
C PRO A 182 8.41 11.34 11.03
N SER A 183 8.84 11.54 12.27
CA SER A 183 9.78 12.62 12.57
C SER A 183 10.92 12.46 11.60
N ALA A 184 11.21 13.54 10.87
CA ALA A 184 12.33 13.68 9.96
C ALA A 184 13.61 13.28 10.70
N VAL A 185 14.02 12.02 10.51
CA VAL A 185 15.37 11.58 10.79
C VAL A 185 16.21 12.23 9.71
N GLY A 186 17.15 13.06 10.16
CA GLY A 186 17.98 13.90 9.32
C GLY A 186 18.62 13.10 8.18
N ASN A 187 18.19 13.41 6.96
CA ASN A 187 19.01 13.18 5.80
C ASN A 187 20.25 14.07 5.96
N THR A 188 21.38 13.46 6.29
CA THR A 188 22.68 14.05 6.00
C THR A 188 22.85 14.07 4.48
N GLN A 189 22.30 15.09 3.86
CA GLN A 189 22.76 15.56 2.55
C GLN A 189 24.26 15.87 2.69
N PRO A 190 25.13 15.45 1.77
CA PRO A 190 26.49 15.97 1.75
C PRO A 190 26.40 17.50 1.59
N PRO A 191 27.17 18.27 2.37
CA PRO A 191 27.07 19.72 2.36
C PRO A 191 27.50 20.23 0.99
N ILE A 192 26.63 21.01 0.35
CA ILE A 192 27.00 21.83 -0.80
C ILE A 192 27.82 23.01 -0.26
N PRO A 193 29.10 23.19 -0.63
CA PRO A 193 29.83 24.38 -0.24
C PRO A 193 29.37 25.56 -1.10
N THR A 194 28.48 26.39 -0.54
CA THR A 194 28.16 27.73 -1.04
C THR A 194 29.24 28.70 -0.59
N THR A 195 30.34 28.80 -1.34
CA THR A 195 31.24 29.97 -1.35
C THR A 195 32.05 29.99 -2.65
N GLY A 196 31.54 30.65 -3.69
CA GLY A 196 32.27 30.90 -4.94
C GLY A 196 31.39 31.53 -6.03
N PRO A 197 31.91 32.36 -6.95
CA PRO A 197 31.12 32.97 -8.01
C PRO A 197 30.67 31.91 -9.03
N MET A 198 29.37 31.83 -9.28
CA MET A 198 28.74 30.94 -10.24
C MET A 198 29.21 31.26 -11.68
N ILE A 199 30.08 30.41 -12.25
CA ILE A 199 30.35 30.40 -13.68
C ILE A 199 29.40 29.39 -14.31
N TYR A 200 28.32 29.88 -14.92
CA TYR A 200 27.49 29.06 -15.80
C TYR A 200 28.28 28.70 -17.05
N PRO A 201 28.29 27.43 -17.50
CA PRO A 201 28.80 27.10 -18.83
C PRO A 201 27.87 27.70 -19.90
N PRO A 202 28.39 28.09 -21.08
CA PRO A 202 27.59 28.64 -22.15
C PRO A 202 26.59 27.61 -22.65
N ALA A 203 25.38 28.07 -23.00
CA ALA A 203 24.30 27.26 -23.51
C ALA A 203 24.74 26.50 -24.77
N GLY A 204 24.92 25.17 -24.68
CA GLY A 204 25.28 24.35 -25.84
C GLY A 204 25.67 22.89 -25.57
N ALA A 205 26.04 22.49 -24.35
CA ALA A 205 26.47 21.11 -24.07
C ALA A 205 25.34 20.30 -23.40
N GLN A 206 24.66 19.45 -24.17
CA GLN A 206 23.71 18.47 -23.65
C GLN A 206 24.48 17.38 -22.90
N THR A 207 24.20 17.18 -21.62
CA THR A 207 24.70 16.02 -20.85
C THR A 207 23.72 14.85 -20.99
N PRO A 208 24.18 13.58 -20.91
CA PRO A 208 23.38 12.42 -21.32
C PRO A 208 22.29 11.98 -20.34
N TYR A 209 21.93 12.79 -19.34
CA TYR A 209 20.93 12.40 -18.35
C TYR A 209 19.51 12.61 -18.91
N PRO A 210 18.61 11.63 -18.79
CA PRO A 210 17.24 11.78 -19.25
C PRO A 210 16.50 12.80 -18.39
N VAL A 211 16.40 14.03 -18.89
CA VAL A 211 15.42 15.03 -18.44
C VAL A 211 14.07 14.69 -19.09
N GLY A 212 13.45 13.61 -18.61
CA GLY A 212 12.06 13.26 -18.92
C GLY A 212 11.22 13.30 -17.65
N PRO A 213 9.93 13.65 -17.71
CA PRO A 213 9.05 13.53 -16.56
C PRO A 213 9.06 12.07 -16.07
N ILE A 214 9.34 11.86 -14.79
CA ILE A 214 9.25 10.55 -14.14
C ILE A 214 7.77 10.15 -14.15
N THR A 215 7.30 9.48 -15.20
CA THR A 215 5.99 8.84 -15.22
C THR A 215 6.12 7.54 -14.44
N MET A 216 6.00 7.60 -13.11
CA MET A 216 5.75 6.37 -12.36
C MET A 216 4.38 5.82 -12.78
N PRO A 217 4.28 4.53 -13.13
CA PRO A 217 2.98 3.91 -13.36
C PRO A 217 2.22 3.90 -12.02
N MET A 218 1.14 4.68 -11.96
CA MET A 218 0.19 4.64 -10.85
C MET A 218 -0.46 3.25 -10.80
N PRO A 219 -0.53 2.59 -9.63
CA PRO A 219 -1.29 1.36 -9.50
C PRO A 219 -2.76 1.66 -9.76
N SER A 220 -3.36 0.90 -10.67
CA SER A 220 -4.75 1.03 -11.08
C SER A 220 -5.66 0.96 -9.86
N SER A 221 -6.39 2.05 -9.60
CA SER A 221 -7.53 2.06 -8.69
C SER A 221 -8.61 1.14 -9.26
N PHE A 222 -8.68 -0.09 -8.78
CA PHE A 222 -9.85 -0.93 -8.93
C PHE A 222 -10.99 -0.30 -8.13
N GLY A 223 -11.88 0.39 -8.84
CA GLY A 223 -13.20 0.76 -8.33
C GLY A 223 -14.22 -0.31 -8.74
N PHE A 224 -14.85 -0.91 -7.74
CA PHE A 224 -16.21 -1.44 -7.82
C PHE A 224 -17.11 -0.52 -6.98
#